data_AF-A0A8T3MRL6-F1
#
_entry.id   AF-A0A8T3MRL6-F1
#
_cell.length_a   1.000
_cell.length_b   1.000
_cell.length_c   1.000
_cell.angle_alpha   90.00
_cell.angle_beta   90.00
_cell.angle_gamma   90.00
#
_symmetry.space_group_name_H-M   'P 1'
#
loop_
_entity.id
_entity.type
_entity.pdbx_description
1 polymer ?
#
loop_
_entity_poly.entity_id
_entity_poly.type
_entity_poly.pdbx_seq_one_letter_code
_entity_poly.pdbx_strand_id
1 'polypeptide(L)'
;MAVDQAQARFDERLREAGPDARMRLHDRLYREAFALVWAQADRAGPMTDFDRPRFLLRRLYPDLEGPRMDAILEDLGRHEQFR
;
A
#
# COMPACT_ATOMS: atom_id res chain seq x y z
N MET A 1 -12.00 24.03 -1.47
CA MET A 1 -11.89 23.84 0.00
C MET A 1 -10.44 23.92 0.45
N ALA A 2 -10.15 23.97 1.75
CA ALA A 2 -8.79 24.06 2.28
C ALA A 2 -7.89 22.88 1.83
N VAL A 3 -8.49 21.70 1.63
CA VAL A 3 -7.81 20.50 1.12
C VAL A 3 -7.33 20.70 -0.32
N ASP A 4 -8.18 21.25 -1.21
CA ASP A 4 -7.81 21.50 -2.61
C ASP A 4 -6.66 22.51 -2.73
N GLN A 5 -6.63 23.52 -1.85
CA GLN A 5 -5.54 24.51 -1.80
C GLN A 5 -4.23 23.91 -1.28
N ALA A 6 -4.30 22.99 -0.31
CA ALA A 6 -3.14 22.27 0.18
C ALA A 6 -2.55 21.34 -0.89
N GLN A 7 -3.42 20.67 -1.66
CA GLN A 7 -3.02 19.78 -2.74
C GLN A 7 -2.38 20.55 -3.90
N ALA A 8 -2.96 21.68 -4.31
CA ALA A 8 -2.39 22.53 -5.36
C ALA A 8 -0.97 23.03 -5.01
N ARG A 9 -0.73 23.46 -3.76
CA ARG A 9 0.60 23.87 -3.28
C ARG A 9 1.59 22.71 -3.24
N PHE A 10 1.12 21.52 -2.87
CA PHE A 10 1.97 20.33 -2.85
C PHE A 10 2.40 19.95 -4.27
N ASP A 11 1.47 19.98 -5.22
CA ASP A 11 1.74 19.67 -6.63
C ASP A 11 2.71 20.66 -7.27
N GLU A 12 2.60 21.94 -6.92
CA GLU A 12 3.51 23.00 -7.39
C GLU A 12 4.93 22.77 -6.87
N ARG A 13 5.08 22.50 -5.57
CA ARG A 13 6.36 22.12 -4.96
C ARG A 13 6.95 20.83 -5.55
N LEU A 14 6.10 19.87 -5.92
CA LEU A 14 6.52 18.62 -6.55
C LEU A 14 7.02 18.84 -7.99
N ARG A 15 6.43 19.77 -8.73
CA ARG A 15 6.89 20.18 -10.07
C ARG A 15 8.23 20.90 -10.00
N GLU A 16 8.41 21.78 -9.00
CA GLU A 16 9.65 22.51 -8.74
C GLU A 16 10.76 21.61 -8.17
N ALA A 17 10.40 20.48 -7.55
CA ALA A 17 11.35 19.53 -7.02
C ALA A 17 12.13 18.81 -8.14
N GLY A 18 13.46 18.83 -8.05
CA GLY A 18 14.34 18.01 -8.87
C GLY A 18 14.13 16.49 -8.68
N PRO A 19 14.67 15.65 -9.58
CA PRO A 19 14.44 14.20 -9.59
C PRO A 19 14.76 13.53 -8.24
N ASP A 20 15.86 13.89 -7.58
CA ASP A 20 16.25 13.29 -6.30
C ASP A 20 15.27 13.61 -5.17
N ALA A 21 14.73 14.84 -5.16
CA ALA A 21 13.75 15.25 -4.16
C ALA A 21 12.42 14.51 -4.36
N ARG A 22 12.00 14.32 -5.62
CA ARG A 22 10.83 13.50 -5.96
C ARG A 22 11.02 12.04 -5.56
N MET A 23 12.20 11.48 -5.80
CA MET A 23 12.51 10.09 -5.43
C MET A 23 12.47 9.89 -3.91
N ARG A 24 13.07 10.80 -3.13
CA ARG A 24 13.02 10.73 -1.66
C ARG A 24 11.60 10.89 -1.12
N LEU A 25 10.80 11.77 -1.73
CA LEU A 25 9.41 11.96 -1.35
C LEU A 25 8.57 10.72 -1.68
N HIS A 26 8.76 10.14 -2.87
CA HIS A 26 8.13 8.88 -3.25
C HIS A 26 8.45 7.76 -2.26
N ASP A 27 9.73 7.55 -1.94
CA ASP A 27 10.14 6.50 -0.99
C ASP A 27 9.53 6.72 0.40
N ARG A 28 9.49 7.98 0.89
CA ARG A 28 8.81 8.30 2.15
C ARG A 28 7.32 7.96 2.10
N LEU A 29 6.61 8.46 1.09
CA LEU A 29 5.17 8.23 0.95
C LEU A 29 4.84 6.75 0.79
N TYR A 30 5.69 6.01 0.05
CA TYR A 30 5.56 4.57 -0.11
C TYR A 30 5.68 3.84 1.24
N ARG A 31 6.69 4.16 2.05
CA ARG A 31 6.86 3.57 3.39
C ARG A 31 5.72 3.93 4.34
N GLU A 32 5.26 5.19 4.31
CA GLU A 32 4.11 5.64 5.12
C GLU A 32 2.83 4.91 4.71
N ALA A 33 2.55 4.80 3.41
CA ALA A 33 1.41 4.06 2.89
C ALA A 33 1.47 2.58 3.30
N PHE A 34 2.64 1.95 3.16
CA PHE A 34 2.85 0.56 3.57
C PHE A 34 2.59 0.35 5.07
N ALA A 35 3.11 1.24 5.92
CA ALA A 35 2.87 1.21 7.36
C ALA A 35 1.38 1.38 7.71
N LEU A 36 0.69 2.30 7.03
CA LEU A 36 -0.75 2.53 7.23
C LEU A 36 -1.58 1.30 6.85
N VAL A 37 -1.24 0.64 5.75
CA VAL A 37 -1.90 -0.59 5.30
C VAL A 37 -1.68 -1.71 6.32
N TRP A 38 -0.46 -1.95 6.79
CA TRP A 38 -0.21 -2.99 7.79
C TRP A 38 -0.88 -2.71 9.14
N ALA A 39 -0.91 -1.45 9.57
CA ALA A 39 -1.61 -1.07 10.79
C ALA A 39 -3.11 -1.40 10.75
N GLN A 40 -3.73 -1.54 9.57
CA GLN A 40 -5.11 -2.02 9.45
C GLN A 40 -5.24 -3.49 9.86
N ALA A 41 -4.28 -4.34 9.46
CA ALA A 41 -4.27 -5.74 9.84
C ALA A 41 -4.02 -5.89 11.35
N ASP A 42 -3.08 -5.15 11.91
CA ASP A 42 -2.79 -5.18 13.35
C ASP A 42 -4.01 -4.82 14.21
N ARG A 43 -4.81 -3.84 13.75
CA ARG A 43 -6.06 -3.42 14.42
C ARG A 43 -7.18 -4.45 14.30
N ALA A 44 -7.18 -5.28 13.26
CA ALA A 44 -8.20 -6.29 13.03
C ALA A 44 -8.01 -7.53 13.93
N GLY A 45 -6.84 -7.67 14.55
CA GLY A 45 -6.52 -8.72 15.51
C GLY A 45 -5.53 -9.76 14.96
N PRO A 46 -5.25 -10.83 15.74
CA PRO A 46 -4.31 -11.86 15.32
C PRO A 46 -4.75 -12.54 14.03
N MET A 47 -3.85 -12.63 13.06
CA MET A 47 -4.06 -13.27 11.77
C MET A 47 -2.85 -14.14 11.43
N THR A 48 -3.09 -15.25 10.74
CA THR A 48 -2.00 -16.02 10.14
C THR A 48 -1.31 -15.21 9.06
N ASP A 49 -0.08 -15.58 8.72
CA ASP A 49 0.67 -14.92 7.65
C ASP A 49 -0.03 -15.05 6.29
N PHE A 50 -0.91 -16.04 6.11
CA PHE A 50 -1.74 -16.19 4.90
C PHE A 50 -3.05 -15.37 4.94
N ASP A 51 -3.66 -15.23 6.11
CA ASP A 51 -4.90 -14.45 6.27
C ASP A 51 -4.65 -12.95 6.15
N ARG A 52 -3.46 -12.50 6.56
CA ARG A 52 -3.10 -11.08 6.55
C ARG A 52 -3.07 -10.48 5.14
N PRO A 53 -2.37 -11.07 4.14
CA PRO A 53 -2.44 -10.64 2.75
C PRO A 53 -3.85 -10.67 2.18
N ARG A 54 -4.62 -11.73 2.45
CA ARG A 54 -6.01 -11.86 1.98
C ARG A 54 -6.90 -10.73 2.53
N PHE A 55 -6.77 -10.43 3.83
CA PHE A 55 -7.47 -9.32 4.47
C PHE A 55 -7.13 -7.97 3.83
N LEU A 56 -5.84 -7.70 3.63
CA LEU A 56 -5.39 -6.44 3.04
C LEU A 56 -5.82 -6.28 1.59
N LEU A 57 -5.70 -7.34 0.78
CA LEU A 57 -6.10 -7.32 -0.63
C LEU A 57 -7.59 -7.05 -0.81
N ARG A 58 -8.46 -7.68 -0.01
CA ARG A 58 -9.91 -7.40 -0.05
C ARG A 58 -10.25 -5.96 0.33
N ARG A 59 -9.44 -5.32 1.18
CA ARG A 59 -9.70 -3.95 1.64
C ARG A 59 -9.17 -2.90 0.66
N LEU A 60 -8.06 -3.17 -0.01
CA LEU A 60 -7.49 -2.29 -1.03
C LEU A 60 -8.18 -2.45 -2.39
N TYR A 61 -8.62 -3.67 -2.71
CA TYR A 61 -9.26 -4.02 -3.97
C TYR A 61 -10.56 -4.80 -3.67
N PRO A 62 -11.66 -4.11 -3.34
CA PRO A 62 -12.93 -4.76 -2.98
C PRO A 62 -13.47 -5.68 -4.09
N ASP A 63 -13.19 -5.32 -5.35
CA ASP A 63 -13.62 -6.08 -6.54
C ASP A 63 -12.67 -7.25 -6.88
N LEU A 64 -11.58 -7.42 -6.12
CA LEU A 64 -10.65 -8.53 -6.31
C LEU A 64 -11.19 -9.76 -5.60
N GLU A 65 -11.87 -10.63 -6.35
CA GLU A 65 -12.42 -11.88 -5.83
C GLU A 65 -12.09 -13.09 -6.73
N GLY A 66 -12.36 -14.28 -6.18
CA GLY A 66 -12.30 -15.54 -6.90
C GLY A 66 -10.90 -15.88 -7.43
N PRO A 67 -10.79 -16.43 -8.66
CA PRO A 67 -9.55 -17.00 -9.17
C PRO A 67 -8.35 -16.05 -9.17
N ARG A 68 -8.60 -14.74 -9.31
CA ARG A 68 -7.54 -13.73 -9.35
C ARG A 68 -6.92 -13.47 -7.97
N MET A 69 -7.75 -13.47 -6.92
CA MET A 69 -7.27 -13.38 -5.53
C MET A 69 -6.46 -14.62 -5.17
N ASP A 70 -6.97 -15.81 -5.53
CA ASP A 70 -6.32 -17.06 -5.18
C ASP A 70 -4.97 -17.22 -5.90
N ALA A 71 -4.86 -16.80 -7.17
CA ALA A 71 -3.60 -16.78 -7.91
C ALA A 71 -2.53 -15.86 -7.28
N ILE A 72 -2.94 -14.69 -6.76
CA ILE A 72 -2.03 -13.76 -6.07
C ILE A 72 -1.55 -14.36 -4.75
N LEU A 73 -2.46 -14.96 -3.98
CA LEU A 73 -2.11 -15.60 -2.71
C LEU A 73 -1.22 -16.83 -2.90
N GLU A 74 -1.46 -17.61 -3.95
CA GLU A 74 -0.60 -18.74 -4.30
C GLU A 74 0.81 -18.27 -4.66
N ASP A 75 0.92 -17.18 -5.43
CA ASP A 75 2.20 -16.59 -5.79
C ASP A 75 2.98 -16.08 -4.58
N LEU A 76 2.29 -15.37 -3.67
CA LEU A 76 2.86 -14.91 -2.40
C LEU A 76 3.35 -16.09 -1.55
N GLY A 77 2.55 -17.15 -1.43
CA GLY A 77 2.93 -18.36 -0.69
C GLY A 77 4.16 -19.07 -1.28
N ARG A 78 4.33 -19.06 -2.60
CA ARG A 78 5.55 -19.57 -3.25
C ARG A 78 6.78 -18.74 -2.88
N HIS A 79 6.66 -17.41 -2.83
CA HIS A 79 7.78 -16.53 -2.50
C HIS A 79 8.19 -16.57 -1.02
N GLU A 80 7.26 -16.83 -0.09
CA GLU A 80 7.56 -16.99 1.33
C GLU A 80 8.30 -18.30 1.66
N GLN A 81 8.09 -19.37 0.88
CA GLN A 81 8.78 -20.64 1.07
C GLN A 81 10.29 -20.62 0.73
N PHE A 82 10.76 -19.57 0.05
CA PHE A 82 12.16 -19.40 -0.36
C PHE A 82 12.93 -18.35 0.46
N ARG A 83 12.41 -17.95 1.63
CA ARG A 83 13.04 -17.00 2.55
C ARG A 83 13.44 -17.66 3.86
#